data_AF-A0A9P0M392-F1
#
_entry.id   AF-A0A9P0M392-F1
#
_cell.length_a   1.000
_cell.length_b   1.000
_cell.length_c   1.000
_cell.angle_alpha   90.00
_cell.angle_beta   90.00
_cell.angle_gamma   90.00
#
_symmetry.space_group_name_H-M   'P 1'
#
loop_
_entity.id
_entity.type
_entity.pdbx_description
1 polymer ?
#
loop_
_entity_poly.entity_id
_entity_poly.type
_entity_poly.pdbx_seq_one_letter_code
_entity_poly.pdbx_strand_id
1 'polypeptide(L)'
;MSISDKFLKSHSVLCDSELDDSFIDKSKYQYVVDKMPTVELTKLSKDEFNDGILKLAEFDVSKIGNKSCGTIFHVDKESLKIPAVYDVLCEILLHVDTDERLRAFSDITENYYNKTLSKYDLTKDQFSTQLRLFLPYAKFERLYHSCKKENIDDIQKSALEVEECIQYPVLYREECYAILKHIYKTKEAELISFEAVPAQDLPGNLGKYYKIKLTARNGTETETHRLFAKIVDKDNPDLREFSMVPFGKEQFFFETLLKKCEELGLEELTDVCPKCYFAGNDKLLFEDLSVDGYSSWNFHIPVSYNWLETTVKKLAKLHAMSIIFEEKLSEKTGKIVRLDEEFSEGVAEAAFLDREDIRSFRESYKKCVGEYILPRCLGESEGGRLDTLKEKIYEASDRIYVLVQKSDKIRNVYSHGDMWGANVMYKEDQATRTSSAYLIDFQLTRYCSPSVDLMFLLYANTDRTSRLKHVKDLIEVYYKELTNILSSYEIDAGNIFTLEQLKDSCREAEPSIICTALMYGQFLLMPDEFKTEMMSDKVRSRKFFTGDRKDELEKIWYYDPFRTRVEGLIEDAIRIFDE
;
A
#
# COMPACT_ATOMS: atom_id res chain seq x y z
N MET A 1 27.77 19.19 25.92
CA MET A 1 26.83 19.44 24.80
C MET A 1 26.70 18.13 24.08
N SER A 2 25.49 17.59 23.97
CA SER A 2 25.23 16.51 23.01
C SER A 2 25.63 17.00 21.62
N ILE A 3 25.97 16.09 20.71
CA ILE A 3 26.21 16.40 19.29
C ILE A 3 25.03 17.26 18.75
N SER A 4 23.79 16.94 19.15
CA SER A 4 22.60 17.78 18.88
C SER A 4 22.70 19.22 19.40
N ASP A 5 23.26 19.49 20.60
CA ASP A 5 23.32 20.86 21.14
C ASP A 5 24.35 21.75 20.43
N LYS A 6 25.39 21.16 19.81
CA LYS A 6 26.28 21.89 18.89
C LYS A 6 25.56 22.24 17.59
N PHE A 7 24.81 21.29 17.02
CA PHE A 7 24.01 21.48 15.80
C PHE A 7 22.88 22.50 15.97
N LEU A 8 22.27 22.57 17.17
CA LEU A 8 21.14 23.45 17.46
C LEU A 8 21.50 24.94 17.65
N LYS A 9 22.78 25.27 17.86
CA LYS A 9 23.22 26.64 18.19
C LYS A 9 23.42 27.56 16.97
N SER A 10 23.48 27.04 15.75
CA SER A 10 23.76 27.83 14.53
C SER A 10 22.53 28.44 13.84
N HIS A 11 21.31 28.07 14.23
CA HIS A 11 20.08 28.38 13.47
C HIS A 11 19.29 29.57 14.05
N SER A 12 19.95 30.69 14.37
CA SER A 12 19.28 31.81 15.06
C SER A 12 18.25 32.58 14.23
N VAL A 13 18.12 32.34 12.91
CA VAL A 13 17.01 32.88 12.09
C VAL A 13 16.74 31.95 10.89
N LEU A 14 15.93 30.90 11.06
CA LEU A 14 15.27 30.27 9.92
C LEU A 14 14.16 31.20 9.43
N CYS A 15 14.03 31.36 8.12
CA CYS A 15 12.98 32.15 7.49
C CYS A 15 12.20 31.33 6.47
N ASP A 16 10.94 31.72 6.27
CA ASP A 16 10.12 31.22 5.17
C ASP A 16 10.59 31.93 3.90
N SER A 17 11.27 31.19 3.04
CA SER A 17 11.76 31.70 1.76
C SER A 17 11.50 30.66 0.67
N GLU A 18 11.04 31.12 -0.50
CA GLU A 18 10.94 30.25 -1.67
C GLU A 18 12.36 29.79 -2.05
N LEU A 19 12.59 28.49 -1.94
CA LEU A 19 13.88 27.87 -2.26
C LEU A 19 14.10 27.78 -3.77
N ASP A 20 15.37 27.78 -4.15
CA ASP A 20 15.87 27.54 -5.50
C ASP A 20 17.07 26.56 -5.45
N ASP A 21 17.66 26.19 -6.59
CA ASP A 21 18.82 25.31 -6.67
C ASP A 21 20.15 26.03 -6.35
N SER A 22 20.13 27.26 -5.83
CA SER A 22 21.36 28.04 -5.58
C SER A 22 22.32 27.35 -4.60
N PHE A 23 21.82 26.51 -3.69
CA PHE A 23 22.65 25.73 -2.77
C PHE A 23 23.46 24.60 -3.46
N ILE A 24 23.15 24.28 -4.73
CA ILE A 24 23.84 23.26 -5.52
C ILE A 24 24.93 23.93 -6.36
N ASP A 25 26.15 23.88 -5.85
CA ASP A 25 27.33 24.33 -6.57
C ASP A 25 27.73 23.32 -7.65
N LYS A 26 27.24 23.56 -8.88
CA LYS A 26 27.51 22.72 -10.07
C LYS A 26 29.00 22.54 -10.36
N SER A 27 29.87 23.45 -9.90
CA SER A 27 31.32 23.32 -10.09
C SER A 27 31.91 22.16 -9.27
N LYS A 28 31.30 21.80 -8.13
CA LYS A 28 31.73 20.64 -7.31
C LYS A 28 31.52 19.32 -8.05
N TYR A 29 30.46 19.21 -8.85
CA TYR A 29 30.12 18.01 -9.62
C TYR A 29 31.17 17.74 -10.68
N GLN A 30 31.54 18.76 -11.47
CA GLN A 30 32.63 18.65 -12.42
C GLN A 30 33.96 18.29 -11.72
N TYR A 31 34.25 18.93 -10.58
CA TYR A 31 35.43 18.60 -9.80
C TYR A 31 35.48 17.13 -9.39
N VAL A 32 34.38 16.55 -8.89
CA VAL A 32 34.34 15.13 -8.51
C VAL A 32 34.55 14.23 -9.72
N VAL A 33 33.91 14.52 -10.85
CA VAL A 33 34.09 13.76 -12.11
C VAL A 33 35.56 13.79 -12.56
N ASP A 34 36.21 14.96 -12.48
CA ASP A 34 37.60 15.14 -12.91
C ASP A 34 38.61 14.54 -11.93
N LYS A 35 38.30 14.58 -10.63
CA LYS A 35 39.22 14.23 -9.55
C LYS A 35 38.98 12.86 -8.94
N MET A 36 37.89 12.18 -9.30
CA MET A 36 37.69 10.80 -8.89
C MET A 36 38.93 10.00 -9.31
N PRO A 37 39.76 9.57 -8.35
CA PRO A 37 40.94 8.77 -8.67
C PRO A 37 40.48 7.45 -9.29
N THR A 38 41.42 6.58 -9.63
CA THR A 38 41.22 5.17 -9.97
C THR A 38 40.61 4.37 -8.79
N VAL A 39 39.46 4.82 -8.28
CA VAL A 39 38.64 4.19 -7.25
C VAL A 39 37.83 3.12 -7.96
N GLU A 40 37.85 1.91 -7.41
CA GLU A 40 37.11 0.80 -7.97
C GLU A 40 35.64 0.98 -7.62
N LEU A 41 34.85 1.46 -8.59
CA LEU A 41 33.39 1.53 -8.45
C LEU A 41 32.86 0.11 -8.26
N THR A 42 31.97 -0.06 -7.30
CA THR A 42 31.54 -1.41 -6.88
C THR A 42 30.35 -1.90 -7.70
N LYS A 43 29.57 -0.97 -8.26
CA LYS A 43 28.25 -1.26 -8.84
C LYS A 43 28.07 -0.68 -10.24
N LEU A 44 28.67 0.48 -10.51
CA LEU A 44 28.50 1.21 -11.77
C LEU A 44 29.82 1.25 -12.56
N SER A 45 29.70 1.31 -13.88
CA SER A 45 30.82 1.76 -14.71
C SER A 45 31.11 3.24 -14.46
N LYS A 46 32.32 3.69 -14.82
CA LYS A 46 32.70 5.10 -14.68
C LYS A 46 31.77 6.04 -15.45
N ASP A 47 31.33 5.61 -16.64
CA ASP A 47 30.44 6.41 -17.47
C ASP A 47 29.03 6.52 -16.86
N GLU A 48 28.49 5.41 -16.33
CA GLU A 48 27.20 5.42 -15.62
C GLU A 48 27.25 6.26 -14.34
N PHE A 49 28.35 6.18 -13.58
CA PHE A 49 28.54 7.00 -12.39
C PHE A 49 28.60 8.50 -12.76
N ASN A 50 29.40 8.86 -13.76
CA ASN A 50 29.52 10.24 -14.21
C ASN A 50 28.18 10.81 -14.72
N ASP A 51 27.44 10.03 -15.53
CA ASP A 51 26.10 10.42 -15.99
C ASP A 51 25.13 10.59 -14.81
N GLY A 52 25.17 9.71 -13.82
CA GLY A 52 24.38 9.81 -12.60
C GLY A 52 24.70 11.06 -11.77
N ILE A 53 25.98 11.40 -11.62
CA ILE A 53 26.43 12.63 -10.95
C ILE A 53 25.90 13.88 -11.69
N LEU A 54 25.99 13.90 -13.01
CA LEU A 54 25.48 15.01 -13.81
C LEU A 54 23.96 15.17 -13.65
N LYS A 55 23.20 14.07 -13.63
CA LYS A 55 21.76 14.09 -13.36
C LYS A 55 21.41 14.60 -11.95
N LEU A 56 22.23 14.29 -10.94
CA LEU A 56 22.08 14.89 -9.62
C LEU A 56 22.30 16.41 -9.69
N ALA A 57 23.27 16.90 -10.46
CA ALA A 57 23.50 18.34 -10.61
C ALA A 57 22.32 19.11 -11.23
N GLU A 58 21.43 18.42 -11.95
CA GLU A 58 20.22 18.96 -12.59
C GLU A 58 18.98 18.99 -11.67
N PHE A 59 19.19 19.09 -10.35
CA PHE A 59 18.14 19.08 -9.34
C PHE A 59 16.88 19.85 -9.74
N ASP A 60 15.77 19.14 -9.71
CA ASP A 60 14.45 19.70 -10.01
C ASP A 60 13.87 20.36 -8.76
N VAL A 61 14.01 21.69 -8.69
CA VAL A 61 13.49 22.54 -7.61
C VAL A 61 11.97 22.34 -7.40
N SER A 62 11.22 21.97 -8.44
CA SER A 62 9.78 21.73 -8.31
C SER A 62 9.44 20.59 -7.35
N LYS A 63 10.40 19.69 -7.06
CA LYS A 63 10.23 18.55 -6.15
C LYS A 63 10.28 18.92 -4.67
N ILE A 64 10.74 20.12 -4.30
CA ILE A 64 10.80 20.58 -2.90
C ILE A 64 9.38 20.74 -2.31
N GLY A 65 8.41 21.08 -3.16
CA GLY A 65 7.06 21.46 -2.73
C GLY A 65 7.00 22.85 -2.08
N ASN A 66 5.81 23.43 -2.00
CA ASN A 66 5.61 24.87 -1.71
C ASN A 66 5.98 25.33 -0.27
N LYS A 67 6.53 24.47 0.61
CA LYS A 67 6.90 24.85 1.99
C LYS A 67 8.22 24.20 2.42
N SER A 68 9.26 25.03 2.58
CA SER A 68 10.51 24.66 3.23
C SER A 68 11.07 25.88 3.95
N CYS A 69 11.72 25.65 5.10
CA CYS A 69 12.40 26.68 5.86
C CYS A 69 13.90 26.59 5.61
N GLY A 70 14.57 27.74 5.59
CA GLY A 70 16.00 27.78 5.29
C GLY A 70 16.70 29.00 5.86
N THR A 71 18.00 29.03 5.63
CA THR A 71 18.86 30.16 5.94
C THR A 71 19.24 30.88 4.65
N ILE A 72 19.14 32.21 4.66
CA ILE A 72 19.56 33.06 3.55
C ILE A 72 20.94 33.64 3.88
N PHE A 73 21.90 33.40 3.00
CA PHE A 73 23.22 34.02 3.05
C PHE A 73 23.34 35.00 1.89
N HIS A 74 23.84 36.20 2.16
CA HIS A 74 24.14 37.17 1.11
C HIS A 74 25.62 37.06 0.73
N VAL A 75 25.88 36.58 -0.48
CA VAL A 75 27.24 36.45 -1.04
C VAL A 75 27.32 37.39 -2.24
N ASP A 76 28.11 38.45 -2.11
CA ASP A 76 28.23 39.53 -3.09
C ASP A 76 26.87 40.15 -3.50
N LYS A 77 26.42 39.93 -4.74
CA LYS A 77 25.15 40.45 -5.29
C LYS A 77 24.01 39.41 -5.28
N GLU A 78 24.28 38.18 -4.84
CA GLU A 78 23.32 37.08 -4.88
C GLU A 78 22.96 36.62 -3.46
N SER A 79 21.74 36.10 -3.32
CA SER A 79 21.27 35.50 -2.06
C SER A 79 21.28 33.99 -2.23
N LEU A 80 22.14 33.32 -1.48
CA LEU A 80 22.21 31.86 -1.40
C LEU A 80 21.16 31.38 -0.40
N LYS A 81 20.25 30.51 -0.83
CA LYS A 81 19.19 29.96 0.03
C LYS A 81 19.49 28.50 0.33
N ILE A 82 19.83 28.21 1.58
CA ILE A 82 20.15 26.85 2.01
C ILE A 82 18.95 26.25 2.75
N PRO A 83 18.36 25.15 2.24
CA PRO A 83 17.29 24.45 2.95
C PRO A 83 17.82 23.92 4.29
N ALA A 84 17.10 24.14 5.39
CA ALA A 84 17.53 23.70 6.72
C ALA A 84 17.74 22.18 6.79
N VAL A 85 16.90 21.43 6.05
CA VAL A 85 16.98 19.97 5.96
C VAL A 85 18.22 19.53 5.19
N TYR A 86 18.62 20.25 4.13
CA TYR A 86 19.87 19.97 3.42
C TYR A 86 21.09 20.28 4.31
N ASP A 87 21.08 21.43 4.99
CA ASP A 87 22.18 21.87 5.85
C ASP A 87 22.43 20.86 6.99
N VAL A 88 21.38 20.43 7.68
CA VAL A 88 21.52 19.42 8.75
C VAL A 88 22.01 18.07 8.21
N LEU A 89 21.61 17.68 7.00
CA LEU A 89 22.13 16.46 6.38
C LEU A 89 23.62 16.57 6.09
N CYS A 90 24.08 17.69 5.53
CA CYS A 90 25.51 17.94 5.31
C CYS A 90 26.30 17.87 6.61
N GLU A 91 25.82 18.53 7.67
CA GLU A 91 26.43 18.49 9.00
C GLU A 91 26.52 17.07 9.57
N ILE A 92 25.44 16.28 9.45
CA ILE A 92 25.44 14.87 9.86
C ILE A 92 26.48 14.07 9.07
N LEU A 93 26.47 14.19 7.74
CA LEU A 93 27.34 13.39 6.87
C LEU A 93 28.81 13.79 6.95
N LEU A 94 29.14 15.04 7.26
CA LEU A 94 30.52 15.54 7.34
C LEU A 94 31.16 15.35 8.72
N HIS A 95 30.36 15.21 9.78
CA HIS A 95 30.86 15.28 11.15
C HIS A 95 30.49 14.10 12.06
N VAL A 96 29.61 13.20 11.64
CA VAL A 96 29.27 11.98 12.38
C VAL A 96 29.97 10.78 11.74
N ASP A 97 30.48 9.86 12.56
CA ASP A 97 31.05 8.60 12.06
C ASP A 97 30.03 7.84 11.20
N THR A 98 30.52 7.13 10.17
CA THR A 98 29.66 6.47 9.19
C THR A 98 28.74 5.43 9.83
N ASP A 99 29.29 4.60 10.71
CA ASP A 99 28.58 3.49 11.31
C ASP A 99 27.64 4.00 12.40
N GLU A 100 28.10 4.96 13.22
CA GLU A 100 27.25 5.63 14.20
C GLU A 100 26.07 6.34 13.52
N ARG A 101 26.33 7.10 12.46
CA ARG A 101 25.31 7.80 11.66
C ARG A 101 24.27 6.82 11.13
N LEU A 102 24.68 5.74 10.47
CA LEU A 102 23.74 4.80 9.84
C LEU A 102 22.83 4.11 10.87
N ARG A 103 23.35 3.78 12.05
CA ARG A 103 22.58 3.16 13.14
C ARG A 103 21.66 4.13 13.88
N ALA A 104 21.99 5.42 13.87
CA ALA A 104 21.28 6.46 14.62
C ALA A 104 20.52 7.47 13.73
N PHE A 105 20.54 7.33 12.40
CA PHE A 105 20.03 8.33 11.46
C PHE A 105 18.58 8.76 11.75
N SER A 106 17.69 7.78 11.94
CA SER A 106 16.28 8.05 12.28
C SER A 106 16.15 8.84 13.60
N ASP A 107 16.90 8.46 14.63
CA ASP A 107 16.83 9.12 15.94
C ASP A 107 17.41 10.55 15.88
N ILE A 108 18.50 10.75 15.12
CA ILE A 108 19.13 12.06 14.94
C ILE A 108 18.17 13.02 14.23
N THR A 109 17.61 12.59 13.10
CA THR A 109 16.73 13.41 12.27
C THR A 109 15.39 13.71 12.98
N GLU A 110 14.80 12.75 13.68
CA GLU A 110 13.58 12.96 14.45
C GLU A 110 13.78 13.95 15.62
N ASN A 111 14.91 13.83 16.33
CA ASN A 111 15.28 14.78 17.39
C ASN A 111 15.49 16.19 16.84
N TYR A 112 16.10 16.33 15.66
CA TYR A 112 16.24 17.62 14.98
C TYR A 112 14.88 18.24 14.63
N TYR A 113 13.99 17.47 14.01
CA TYR A 113 12.63 17.94 13.71
C TYR A 113 11.91 18.42 14.97
N ASN A 114 11.86 17.57 16.01
CA ASN A 114 11.11 17.85 17.23
C ASN A 114 11.63 19.08 17.99
N LYS A 115 12.94 19.36 17.98
CA LYS A 115 13.53 20.49 18.71
C LYS A 115 13.61 21.79 17.90
N THR A 116 13.71 21.69 16.58
CA THR A 116 14.01 22.81 15.70
C THR A 116 12.84 23.11 14.77
N LEU A 117 12.52 22.20 13.86
CA LEU A 117 11.62 22.46 12.74
C LEU A 117 10.14 22.41 13.12
N SER A 118 9.79 21.68 14.19
CA SER A 118 8.41 21.60 14.72
C SER A 118 7.84 22.96 15.17
N LYS A 119 8.70 23.97 15.35
CA LYS A 119 8.32 25.34 15.70
C LYS A 119 7.92 26.18 14.48
N TYR A 120 8.10 25.64 13.28
CA TYR A 120 7.77 26.27 12.00
C TYR A 120 6.58 25.54 11.37
N ASP A 121 5.96 26.13 10.34
CA ASP A 121 4.80 25.58 9.64
C ASP A 121 5.17 24.47 8.65
N LEU A 122 6.05 23.55 9.10
CA LEU A 122 6.55 22.40 8.37
C LEU A 122 6.08 21.11 9.06
N THR A 123 5.31 20.30 8.37
CA THR A 123 4.83 19.02 8.91
C THR A 123 5.92 17.95 8.94
N LYS A 124 5.76 16.91 9.76
CA LYS A 124 6.68 15.76 9.82
C LYS A 124 6.81 15.08 8.45
N ASP A 125 5.73 15.06 7.68
CA ASP A 125 5.72 14.48 6.34
C ASP A 125 6.48 15.31 5.31
N GLN A 126 6.33 16.64 5.39
CA GLN A 126 7.11 17.56 4.56
C GLN A 126 8.60 17.45 4.90
N PHE A 127 8.93 17.36 6.19
CA PHE A 127 10.30 17.13 6.64
C PHE A 127 10.88 15.79 6.14
N SER A 128 10.14 14.69 6.28
CA SER A 128 10.54 13.36 5.79
C SER A 128 10.74 13.34 4.27
N THR A 129 9.85 14.02 3.53
CA THR A 129 9.98 14.20 2.07
C THR A 129 11.25 14.98 1.72
N GLN A 130 11.54 16.06 2.44
CA GLN A 130 12.76 16.85 2.23
C GLN A 130 14.03 16.07 2.61
N LEU A 131 14.01 15.27 3.68
CA LEU A 131 15.15 14.41 4.03
C LEU A 131 15.50 13.49 2.87
N ARG A 132 14.50 12.78 2.34
CA ARG A 132 14.67 11.87 1.21
C ARG A 132 15.14 12.61 -0.05
N LEU A 133 14.59 13.80 -0.30
CA LEU A 133 14.95 14.62 -1.45
C LEU A 133 16.41 15.08 -1.40
N PHE A 134 16.87 15.59 -0.24
CA PHE A 134 18.19 16.21 -0.09
C PHE A 134 19.32 15.23 0.25
N LEU A 135 19.01 14.01 0.69
CA LEU A 135 20.01 13.03 1.12
C LEU A 135 21.05 12.66 0.04
N PRO A 136 20.69 12.42 -1.24
CA PRO A 136 21.69 12.19 -2.29
C PRO A 136 22.68 13.35 -2.46
N TYR A 137 22.20 14.58 -2.32
CA TYR A 137 23.00 15.80 -2.46
C TYR A 137 23.98 15.97 -1.29
N ALA A 138 23.53 15.70 -0.07
CA ALA A 138 24.40 15.74 1.10
C ALA A 138 25.47 14.61 1.07
N LYS A 139 25.13 13.43 0.53
CA LYS A 139 26.10 12.36 0.22
C LYS A 139 27.12 12.79 -0.81
N PHE A 140 26.68 13.47 -1.86
CA PHE A 140 27.58 14.06 -2.85
C PHE A 140 28.53 15.10 -2.21
N GLU A 141 28.03 15.98 -1.34
CA GLU A 141 28.86 16.97 -0.64
C GLU A 141 29.98 16.30 0.17
N ARG A 142 29.65 15.20 0.88
CA ARG A 142 30.66 14.38 1.59
C ARG A 142 31.70 13.79 0.64
N LEU A 143 31.28 13.26 -0.51
CA LEU A 143 32.20 12.72 -1.53
C LEU A 143 33.15 13.80 -2.05
N TYR A 144 32.63 14.99 -2.36
CA TYR A 144 33.44 16.14 -2.77
C TYR A 144 34.50 16.51 -1.73
N HIS A 145 34.10 16.61 -0.46
CA HIS A 145 35.03 16.89 0.64
C HIS A 145 36.08 15.78 0.82
N SER A 146 35.71 14.53 0.60
CA SER A 146 36.63 13.38 0.66
C SER A 146 37.65 13.45 -0.48
N CYS A 147 37.22 13.81 -1.70
CA CYS A 147 38.10 14.03 -2.85
C CYS A 147 39.11 15.16 -2.57
N LYS A 148 38.66 16.27 -1.98
CA LYS A 148 39.55 17.40 -1.61
C LYS A 148 40.60 17.05 -0.57
N LYS A 149 40.30 16.11 0.33
CA LYS A 149 41.24 15.63 1.36
C LYS A 149 42.17 14.54 0.85
N GLU A 150 41.94 14.03 -0.37
CA GLU A 150 42.71 12.94 -0.99
C GLU A 150 42.78 11.66 -0.12
N ASN A 151 41.79 11.41 0.73
CA ASN A 151 41.71 10.19 1.54
C ASN A 151 40.98 9.07 0.77
N ILE A 152 41.72 8.11 0.24
CA ILE A 152 41.20 7.04 -0.63
C ILE A 152 40.10 6.22 0.06
N ASP A 153 40.25 5.87 1.33
CA ASP A 153 39.26 5.05 2.06
C ASP A 153 37.93 5.79 2.23
N ASP A 154 37.99 7.08 2.55
CA ASP A 154 36.80 7.93 2.69
C ASP A 154 36.14 8.18 1.33
N ILE A 155 36.93 8.33 0.26
CA ILE A 155 36.44 8.47 -1.10
C ILE A 155 35.71 7.18 -1.51
N GLN A 156 36.28 6.00 -1.27
CA GLN A 156 35.67 4.71 -1.62
C GLN A 156 34.32 4.53 -0.91
N LYS A 157 34.26 4.79 0.40
CA LYS A 157 33.01 4.69 1.18
C LYS A 157 31.96 5.70 0.72
N SER A 158 32.36 6.95 0.48
CA SER A 158 31.43 8.00 0.03
C SER A 158 30.95 7.77 -1.41
N ALA A 159 31.82 7.25 -2.28
CA ALA A 159 31.48 6.90 -3.66
C ALA A 159 30.44 5.78 -3.68
N LEU A 160 30.59 4.73 -2.85
CA LEU A 160 29.62 3.65 -2.74
C LEU A 160 28.23 4.17 -2.36
N GLU A 161 28.13 5.07 -1.37
CA GLU A 161 26.82 5.64 -0.97
C GLU A 161 26.16 6.44 -2.09
N VAL A 162 26.96 7.10 -2.95
CA VAL A 162 26.46 7.84 -4.11
C VAL A 162 26.10 6.90 -5.26
N GLU A 163 26.91 5.85 -5.52
CA GLU A 163 26.59 4.77 -6.47
C GLU A 163 25.23 4.14 -6.14
N GLU A 164 24.99 3.85 -4.86
CA GLU A 164 23.71 3.28 -4.40
C GLU A 164 22.53 4.23 -4.60
N CYS A 165 22.71 5.54 -4.40
CA CYS A 165 21.65 6.51 -4.67
C CYS A 165 21.33 6.62 -6.17
N ILE A 166 22.32 6.50 -7.04
CA ILE A 166 22.14 6.50 -8.51
C ILE A 166 21.46 5.19 -8.95
N GLN A 167 21.93 4.05 -8.45
CA GLN A 167 21.45 2.73 -8.88
C GLN A 167 20.07 2.39 -8.31
N TYR A 168 19.81 2.77 -7.06
CA TYR A 168 18.59 2.41 -6.32
C TYR A 168 17.89 3.65 -5.74
N PRO A 169 17.36 4.57 -6.57
CA PRO A 169 16.72 5.80 -6.11
C PRO A 169 15.44 5.56 -5.27
N VAL A 170 14.97 4.32 -5.22
CA VAL A 170 13.79 3.89 -4.48
C VAL A 170 14.06 3.50 -3.03
N LEU A 171 15.30 3.15 -2.68
CA LEU A 171 15.65 2.68 -1.34
C LEU A 171 17.06 3.16 -0.96
N TYR A 172 17.16 3.92 0.12
CA TYR A 172 18.47 4.40 0.60
C TYR A 172 19.02 3.56 1.73
N ARG A 173 20.35 3.52 1.84
CA ARG A 173 21.09 2.76 2.87
C ARG A 173 20.59 3.04 4.29
N GLU A 174 20.25 4.29 4.61
CA GLU A 174 19.68 4.70 5.89
C GLU A 174 18.34 4.01 6.18
N GLU A 175 17.50 3.83 5.15
CA GLU A 175 16.23 3.10 5.23
C GLU A 175 16.48 1.59 5.39
N CYS A 176 17.52 1.05 4.76
CA CYS A 176 17.96 -0.34 4.98
C CYS A 176 18.32 -0.59 6.46
N TYR A 177 19.03 0.32 7.13
CA TYR A 177 19.30 0.17 8.57
C TYR A 177 18.02 0.25 9.42
N ALA A 178 17.06 1.10 9.05
CA ALA A 178 15.75 1.12 9.71
C ALA A 178 15.02 -0.24 9.56
N ILE A 179 15.10 -0.85 8.38
CA ILE A 179 14.53 -2.19 8.11
C ILE A 179 15.25 -3.27 8.92
N LEU A 180 16.59 -3.30 8.91
CA LEU A 180 17.37 -4.27 9.67
C LEU A 180 17.11 -4.18 11.18
N LYS A 181 16.90 -2.97 11.70
CA LYS A 181 16.48 -2.76 13.09
C LYS A 181 15.15 -3.45 13.40
N HIS A 182 14.20 -3.47 12.48
CA HIS A 182 12.93 -4.18 12.65
C HIS A 182 13.08 -5.69 12.52
N ILE A 183 13.90 -6.16 11.57
CA ILE A 183 14.16 -7.59 11.35
C ILE A 183 14.84 -8.22 12.56
N TYR A 184 15.96 -7.64 13.02
CA TYR A 184 16.77 -8.22 14.09
C TYR A 184 16.41 -7.72 15.49
N LYS A 185 15.50 -6.74 15.61
CA LYS A 185 15.14 -6.06 16.88
C LYS A 185 16.36 -5.49 17.62
N THR A 186 17.40 -5.10 16.87
CA THR A 186 18.65 -4.50 17.38
C THR A 186 19.24 -3.51 16.37
N LYS A 187 20.04 -2.56 16.84
CA LYS A 187 20.78 -1.61 16.00
C LYS A 187 22.18 -2.10 15.60
N GLU A 188 22.59 -3.27 16.09
CA GLU A 188 23.95 -3.79 15.90
C GLU A 188 24.16 -4.48 14.54
N ALA A 189 23.08 -4.75 13.79
CA ALA A 189 23.18 -5.36 12.48
C ALA A 189 23.91 -4.44 11.48
N GLU A 190 24.85 -5.01 10.74
CA GLU A 190 25.68 -4.34 9.75
C GLU A 190 25.17 -4.68 8.35
N LEU A 191 24.82 -3.66 7.56
CA LEU A 191 24.44 -3.85 6.16
C LEU A 191 25.68 -4.09 5.30
N ILE A 192 25.77 -5.26 4.67
CA ILE A 192 26.83 -5.60 3.72
C ILE A 192 26.50 -5.04 2.34
N SER A 193 25.30 -5.32 1.84
CA SER A 193 24.87 -4.89 0.51
C SER A 193 23.36 -4.91 0.38
N PHE A 194 22.81 -4.11 -0.53
CA PHE A 194 21.44 -4.24 -0.97
C PHE A 194 21.27 -4.09 -2.48
N GLU A 195 20.16 -4.61 -2.97
CA GLU A 195 19.70 -4.48 -4.35
C GLU A 195 18.20 -4.17 -4.34
N ALA A 196 17.76 -3.26 -5.21
CA ALA A 196 16.36 -2.95 -5.42
C ALA A 196 16.04 -3.01 -6.92
N VAL A 197 15.30 -4.04 -7.34
CA VAL A 197 14.99 -4.28 -8.76
C VAL A 197 13.48 -4.22 -9.01
N PRO A 198 13.01 -3.63 -10.13
CA PRO A 198 11.60 -3.67 -10.48
C PRO A 198 11.06 -5.10 -10.56
N ALA A 199 9.87 -5.35 -10.04
CA ALA A 199 9.20 -6.63 -10.17
C ALA A 199 8.55 -6.74 -11.56
N GLN A 200 9.19 -7.48 -12.48
CA GLN A 200 8.83 -7.50 -13.90
C GLN A 200 7.51 -8.24 -14.21
N ASP A 201 7.02 -9.08 -13.28
CA ASP A 201 5.87 -9.97 -13.50
C ASP A 201 4.60 -9.55 -12.74
N LEU A 202 4.59 -8.38 -12.11
CA LEU A 202 3.45 -7.91 -11.32
C LEU A 202 2.77 -6.71 -11.99
N PRO A 203 1.44 -6.74 -12.19
CA PRO A 203 0.71 -5.63 -12.77
C PRO A 203 0.68 -4.48 -11.77
N GLY A 204 1.58 -3.49 -11.94
CA GLY A 204 1.69 -2.29 -11.10
C GLY A 204 0.49 -1.35 -11.22
N ASN A 205 -0.69 -1.80 -10.81
CA ASN A 205 -1.97 -1.13 -11.10
C ASN A 205 -2.10 0.25 -10.41
N LEU A 206 -1.62 0.37 -9.16
CA LEU A 206 -1.70 1.60 -8.34
C LEU A 206 -0.34 2.02 -7.77
N GLY A 207 0.75 1.49 -8.33
CA GLY A 207 2.11 1.78 -7.87
C GLY A 207 3.17 0.97 -8.59
N LYS A 208 4.43 1.26 -8.29
CA LYS A 208 5.60 0.52 -8.78
C LYS A 208 6.01 -0.51 -7.74
N TYR A 209 6.25 -1.75 -8.19
CA TYR A 209 6.65 -2.85 -7.32
C TYR A 209 8.13 -3.18 -7.50
N TYR A 210 8.81 -3.47 -6.39
CA TYR A 210 10.22 -3.84 -6.39
C TYR A 210 10.47 -5.09 -5.54
N LYS A 211 11.44 -5.90 -5.97
CA LYS A 211 12.06 -6.95 -5.16
C LYS A 211 13.33 -6.37 -4.55
N ILE A 212 13.44 -6.45 -3.23
CA ILE A 212 14.58 -5.95 -2.49
C ILE A 212 15.35 -7.13 -1.90
N LYS A 213 16.66 -7.13 -2.06
CA LYS A 213 17.56 -8.10 -1.43
C LYS A 213 18.48 -7.37 -0.47
N LEU A 214 18.39 -7.67 0.82
CA LEU A 214 19.26 -7.08 1.86
C LEU A 214 20.17 -8.16 2.40
N THR A 215 21.49 -7.98 2.30
CA THR A 215 22.45 -8.87 2.97
C THR A 215 23.07 -8.15 4.15
N ALA A 216 22.94 -8.73 5.33
CA ALA A 216 23.36 -8.13 6.58
C ALA A 216 24.04 -9.13 7.50
N ARG A 217 24.95 -8.63 8.34
CA ARG A 217 25.63 -9.39 9.38
C ARG A 217 25.05 -9.01 10.74
N ASN A 218 24.68 -10.01 11.55
CA ASN A 218 24.29 -9.83 12.94
C ASN A 218 25.14 -10.77 13.82
N GLY A 219 26.07 -10.19 14.60
CA GLY A 219 27.09 -10.99 15.28
C GLY A 219 27.99 -11.72 14.27
N THR A 220 28.01 -13.05 14.35
CA THR A 220 28.79 -13.92 13.44
C THR A 220 28.00 -14.37 12.20
N GLU A 221 26.68 -14.18 12.20
CA GLU A 221 25.80 -14.69 11.16
C GLU A 221 25.64 -13.66 10.04
N THR A 222 25.70 -14.12 8.80
CA THR A 222 25.42 -13.31 7.61
C THR A 222 24.22 -13.90 6.91
N GLU A 223 23.17 -13.12 6.76
CA GLU A 223 21.91 -13.55 6.18
C GLU A 223 21.48 -12.61 5.06
N THR A 224 20.76 -13.17 4.09
CA THR A 224 20.12 -12.43 3.02
C THR A 224 18.61 -12.45 3.20
N HIS A 225 18.03 -11.28 3.41
CA HIS A 225 16.59 -11.05 3.50
C HIS A 225 16.03 -10.65 2.14
N ARG A 226 14.87 -11.20 1.77
CA ARG A 226 14.17 -10.88 0.53
C ARG A 226 12.85 -10.19 0.88
N LEU A 227 12.67 -8.98 0.38
CA LEU A 227 11.54 -8.13 0.69
C LEU A 227 10.81 -7.70 -0.59
N PHE A 228 9.56 -7.35 -0.43
CA PHE A 228 8.72 -6.79 -1.48
C PHE A 228 8.38 -5.34 -1.16
N ALA A 229 8.60 -4.42 -2.10
CA ALA A 229 8.28 -3.00 -1.92
C ALA A 229 7.12 -2.57 -2.83
N LYS A 230 6.13 -1.91 -2.24
CA LYS A 230 5.05 -1.19 -2.94
C LYS A 230 5.33 0.31 -2.84
N ILE A 231 5.47 0.99 -3.98
CA ILE A 231 5.88 2.39 -4.06
C ILE A 231 4.83 3.19 -4.85
N VAL A 232 4.44 4.35 -4.33
CA VAL A 232 3.52 5.27 -5.02
C VAL A 232 4.17 5.80 -6.30
N ASP A 233 3.48 5.68 -7.43
CA ASP A 233 3.96 6.26 -8.69
C ASP A 233 3.62 7.76 -8.78
N LYS A 234 4.51 8.59 -8.23
CA LYS A 234 4.35 10.05 -8.21
C LYS A 234 4.48 10.70 -9.60
N ASP A 235 5.12 10.01 -10.55
CA ASP A 235 5.41 10.54 -11.89
C ASP A 235 4.20 10.42 -12.83
N ASN A 236 3.17 9.66 -12.44
CA ASN A 236 1.93 9.50 -13.20
C ASN A 236 0.81 10.33 -12.55
N PRO A 237 0.48 11.53 -13.07
CA PRO A 237 -0.55 12.39 -12.50
C PRO A 237 -1.92 11.70 -12.45
N ASP A 238 -2.23 10.88 -13.45
CA ASP A 238 -3.48 10.12 -13.55
C ASP A 238 -3.58 9.07 -12.42
N LEU A 239 -2.47 8.56 -11.88
CA LEU A 239 -2.46 7.59 -10.78
C LEU A 239 -2.27 8.26 -9.42
N ARG A 240 -1.60 9.41 -9.35
CA ARG A 240 -1.26 10.09 -8.09
C ARG A 240 -2.50 10.41 -7.26
N GLU A 241 -3.53 11.00 -7.85
CA GLU A 241 -4.76 11.35 -7.11
C GLU A 241 -5.51 10.10 -6.62
N PHE A 242 -5.53 9.04 -7.43
CA PHE A 242 -6.21 7.78 -7.12
C PHE A 242 -5.41 6.87 -6.18
N SER A 243 -4.10 7.05 -6.05
CA SER A 243 -3.23 6.16 -5.25
C SER A 243 -2.92 6.72 -3.86
N MET A 244 -2.96 8.04 -3.66
CA MET A 244 -2.56 8.64 -2.38
C MET A 244 -3.51 8.30 -1.22
N VAL A 245 -4.83 8.37 -1.43
CA VAL A 245 -5.80 8.00 -0.38
C VAL A 245 -5.73 6.50 -0.07
N PRO A 246 -5.76 5.59 -1.06
CA PRO A 246 -5.62 4.16 -0.78
C PRO A 246 -4.27 3.80 -0.12
N PHE A 247 -3.18 4.43 -0.55
CA PHE A 247 -1.87 4.24 0.08
C PHE A 247 -1.85 4.73 1.53
N GLY A 248 -2.45 5.89 1.84
CA GLY A 248 -2.55 6.41 3.20
C GLY A 248 -3.32 5.47 4.13
N LYS A 249 -4.31 4.75 3.63
CA LYS A 249 -5.08 3.75 4.40
C LYS A 249 -4.27 2.49 4.66
N GLU A 250 -3.50 2.04 3.68
CA GLU A 250 -2.56 0.94 3.86
C GLU A 250 -1.45 1.32 4.85
N GLN A 251 -0.91 2.54 4.76
CA GLN A 251 0.02 3.08 5.74
C GLN A 251 -0.59 3.13 7.14
N PHE A 252 -1.84 3.62 7.28
CA PHE A 252 -2.55 3.61 8.56
C PHE A 252 -2.64 2.20 9.17
N PHE A 253 -2.98 1.19 8.36
CA PHE A 253 -3.05 -0.19 8.81
C PHE A 253 -1.73 -0.67 9.43
N PHE A 254 -0.63 -0.58 8.68
CA PHE A 254 0.68 -1.10 9.12
C PHE A 254 1.36 -0.22 10.17
N GLU A 255 1.30 1.11 10.02
CA GLU A 255 2.07 2.03 10.86
C GLU A 255 1.33 2.44 12.14
N THR A 256 -0.01 2.42 12.13
CA THR A 256 -0.83 2.86 13.26
C THR A 256 -1.60 1.70 13.88
N LEU A 257 -2.48 1.03 13.12
CA LEU A 257 -3.39 0.03 13.69
C LEU A 257 -2.63 -1.17 14.26
N LEU A 258 -1.73 -1.78 13.47
CA LEU A 258 -0.97 -2.95 13.94
C LEU A 258 -0.05 -2.60 15.11
N LYS A 259 0.65 -1.47 15.08
CA LYS A 259 1.50 -1.04 16.22
C LYS A 259 0.68 -0.85 17.49
N LYS A 260 -0.51 -0.25 17.40
CA LYS A 260 -1.39 -0.11 18.56
C LYS A 260 -1.94 -1.46 19.04
N CYS A 261 -2.13 -2.43 18.15
CA CYS A 261 -2.44 -3.80 18.53
C CYS A 261 -1.29 -4.42 19.34
N GLU A 262 -0.04 -4.24 18.92
CA GLU A 262 1.14 -4.66 19.70
C GLU A 262 1.18 -3.97 21.08
N GLU A 263 0.94 -2.66 21.15
CA GLU A 263 0.88 -1.91 22.42
C GLU A 263 -0.25 -2.37 23.38
N LEU A 264 -1.24 -3.10 22.87
CA LEU A 264 -2.34 -3.69 23.62
C LEU A 264 -2.14 -5.19 23.89
N GLY A 265 -1.02 -5.79 23.49
CA GLY A 265 -0.75 -7.23 23.67
C GLY A 265 -1.55 -8.12 22.71
N LEU A 266 -1.83 -7.64 21.49
CA LEU A 266 -2.61 -8.34 20.46
C LEU A 266 -1.73 -8.87 19.32
N GLU A 267 -0.44 -9.11 19.56
CA GLU A 267 0.54 -9.52 18.54
C GLU A 267 0.15 -10.83 17.84
N GLU A 268 -0.51 -11.75 18.55
CA GLU A 268 -0.98 -13.01 17.97
C GLU A 268 -2.06 -12.83 16.90
N LEU A 269 -2.74 -11.67 16.88
CA LEU A 269 -3.78 -11.36 15.90
C LEU A 269 -3.23 -10.72 14.62
N THR A 270 -2.00 -10.21 14.63
CA THR A 270 -1.43 -9.45 13.50
C THR A 270 -0.90 -10.33 12.36
N ASP A 271 -0.85 -11.66 12.55
CA ASP A 271 -0.48 -12.64 11.51
C ASP A 271 -1.49 -12.76 10.34
N VAL A 272 -2.48 -11.87 10.31
CA VAL A 272 -3.47 -11.78 9.23
C VAL A 272 -2.84 -11.33 7.91
N CYS A 273 -1.69 -10.65 7.99
CA CYS A 273 -1.00 -9.99 6.90
C CYS A 273 0.51 -10.32 6.95
N PRO A 274 1.26 -10.09 5.85
CA PRO A 274 2.71 -10.21 5.86
C PRO A 274 3.34 -9.17 6.79
N LYS A 275 4.50 -9.49 7.36
CA LYS A 275 5.30 -8.53 8.14
C LYS A 275 5.67 -7.32 7.28
N CYS A 276 5.34 -6.14 7.77
CA CYS A 276 5.82 -4.87 7.24
C CYS A 276 7.05 -4.40 8.03
N TYR A 277 8.19 -4.25 7.36
CA TYR A 277 9.44 -3.82 7.98
C TYR A 277 9.71 -2.33 7.84
N PHE A 278 9.02 -1.67 6.91
CA PHE A 278 9.12 -0.23 6.71
C PHE A 278 7.82 0.32 6.14
N ALA A 279 7.27 1.32 6.82
CA ALA A 279 6.17 2.13 6.32
C ALA A 279 6.64 3.58 6.27
N GLY A 280 6.64 4.17 5.08
CA GLY A 280 6.93 5.58 4.89
C GLY A 280 5.92 6.22 3.94
N ASN A 281 6.05 7.53 3.72
CA ASN A 281 5.03 8.34 3.05
C ASN A 281 4.79 8.01 1.57
N ASP A 282 5.68 7.23 0.95
CA ASP A 282 5.58 6.87 -0.46
C ASP A 282 5.92 5.41 -0.77
N LYS A 283 6.22 4.61 0.26
CA LYS A 283 6.50 3.19 0.09
C LYS A 283 6.25 2.37 1.34
N LEU A 284 5.87 1.13 1.12
CA LEU A 284 5.75 0.08 2.13
C LEU A 284 6.65 -1.08 1.73
N LEU A 285 7.39 -1.65 2.69
CA LEU A 285 8.24 -2.82 2.46
C LEU A 285 7.83 -3.98 3.37
N PHE A 286 7.57 -5.11 2.73
CA PHE A 286 7.06 -6.33 3.35
C PHE A 286 8.06 -7.47 3.22
N GLU A 287 7.92 -8.51 4.04
CA GLU A 287 8.52 -9.80 3.72
C GLU A 287 8.05 -10.28 2.34
N ASP A 288 8.96 -10.86 1.55
CA ASP A 288 8.60 -11.38 0.22
C ASP A 288 8.01 -12.78 0.33
N LEU A 289 6.69 -12.88 0.49
CA LEU A 289 5.99 -14.15 0.62
C LEU A 289 6.23 -15.14 -0.54
N SER A 290 6.59 -14.64 -1.74
CA SER A 290 6.84 -15.53 -2.90
C SER A 290 8.04 -16.46 -2.70
N VAL A 291 8.99 -16.07 -1.84
CA VAL A 291 10.18 -16.89 -1.55
C VAL A 291 9.85 -18.10 -0.68
N ASP A 292 8.74 -18.03 0.06
CA ASP A 292 8.21 -19.09 0.89
C ASP A 292 7.16 -19.94 0.17
N GLY A 293 6.98 -19.72 -1.14
CA GLY A 293 6.04 -20.47 -1.97
C GLY A 293 4.59 -20.01 -1.87
N TYR A 294 4.35 -18.81 -1.34
CA TYR A 294 3.01 -18.21 -1.41
C TYR A 294 2.76 -17.61 -2.80
N SER A 295 1.51 -17.70 -3.26
CA SER A 295 1.07 -17.09 -4.52
C SER A 295 -0.39 -16.68 -4.44
N SER A 296 -0.77 -15.65 -5.20
CA SER A 296 -2.17 -15.30 -5.41
C SER A 296 -2.86 -16.35 -6.27
N TRP A 297 -4.17 -16.52 -6.10
CA TRP A 297 -4.92 -17.44 -6.95
C TRP A 297 -5.19 -16.82 -8.33
N ASN A 298 -5.26 -17.67 -9.36
CA ASN A 298 -5.65 -17.23 -10.70
C ASN A 298 -7.16 -16.95 -10.75
N PHE A 299 -7.54 -15.68 -10.85
CA PHE A 299 -8.95 -15.23 -10.82
C PHE A 299 -9.84 -15.85 -11.91
N HIS A 300 -9.27 -16.34 -13.01
CA HIS A 300 -10.01 -17.05 -14.06
C HIS A 300 -10.46 -18.45 -13.63
N ILE A 301 -9.93 -18.98 -12.52
CA ILE A 301 -10.29 -20.27 -11.94
C ILE A 301 -11.11 -20.02 -10.67
N PRO A 302 -12.31 -20.61 -10.52
CA PRO A 302 -13.04 -20.57 -9.26
C PRO A 302 -12.17 -21.08 -8.11
N VAL A 303 -12.16 -20.35 -6.99
CA VAL A 303 -11.37 -20.73 -5.82
C VAL A 303 -11.85 -22.07 -5.25
N SER A 304 -10.90 -22.90 -4.78
CA SER A 304 -11.22 -24.18 -4.14
C SER A 304 -11.87 -23.95 -2.77
N TYR A 305 -12.65 -24.93 -2.29
CA TYR A 305 -13.26 -24.86 -0.96
C TYR A 305 -12.20 -24.68 0.14
N ASN A 306 -11.09 -25.40 0.09
CA ASN A 306 -10.04 -25.35 1.12
C ASN A 306 -9.41 -23.94 1.22
N TRP A 307 -9.11 -23.34 0.06
CA TRP A 307 -8.55 -21.99 0.01
C TRP A 307 -9.60 -20.98 0.51
N LEU A 308 -10.85 -21.11 0.06
CA LEU A 308 -11.93 -20.24 0.49
C LEU A 308 -12.20 -20.32 2.00
N GLU A 309 -12.25 -21.53 2.57
CA GLU A 309 -12.43 -21.74 4.00
C GLU A 309 -11.29 -21.11 4.81
N THR A 310 -10.04 -21.28 4.35
CA THR A 310 -8.85 -20.68 4.96
C THR A 310 -8.95 -19.15 4.98
N THR A 311 -9.40 -18.56 3.89
CA THR A 311 -9.54 -17.10 3.77
C THR A 311 -10.71 -16.56 4.54
N VAL A 312 -11.82 -17.29 4.61
CA VAL A 312 -12.94 -16.96 5.49
C VAL A 312 -12.48 -16.91 6.95
N LYS A 313 -11.66 -17.88 7.40
CA LYS A 313 -11.07 -17.87 8.75
C LYS A 313 -10.12 -16.69 8.95
N LYS A 314 -9.28 -16.40 7.97
CA LYS A 314 -8.34 -15.27 8.01
C LYS A 314 -9.06 -13.91 8.03
N LEU A 315 -10.17 -13.77 7.30
CA LEU A 315 -11.07 -12.61 7.34
C LEU A 315 -11.80 -12.49 8.68
N ALA A 316 -12.28 -13.61 9.24
CA ALA A 316 -12.84 -13.65 10.58
C ALA A 316 -11.84 -13.16 11.63
N LYS A 317 -10.56 -13.54 11.50
CA LYS A 317 -9.47 -13.07 12.36
C LYS A 317 -9.23 -11.56 12.22
N LEU A 318 -9.21 -11.00 11.01
CA LEU A 318 -9.12 -9.54 10.80
C LEU A 318 -10.29 -8.80 11.49
N HIS A 319 -11.51 -9.28 11.28
CA HIS A 319 -12.70 -8.66 11.88
C HIS A 319 -12.71 -8.79 13.41
N ALA A 320 -12.36 -9.95 13.96
CA ALA A 320 -12.23 -10.16 15.39
C ALA A 320 -11.13 -9.28 16.01
N MET A 321 -9.98 -9.15 15.34
CA MET A 321 -8.89 -8.25 15.75
C MET A 321 -9.39 -6.81 15.93
N SER A 322 -10.21 -6.32 14.99
CA SER A 322 -10.77 -4.97 15.08
C SER A 322 -11.73 -4.78 16.27
N ILE A 323 -12.57 -5.78 16.55
CA ILE A 323 -13.49 -5.75 17.70
C ILE A 323 -12.69 -5.81 19.01
N ILE A 324 -11.73 -6.73 19.13
CA ILE A 324 -10.88 -6.87 20.31
C ILE A 324 -10.09 -5.59 20.56
N PHE A 325 -9.55 -4.99 19.49
CA PHE A 325 -8.86 -3.71 19.56
C PHE A 325 -9.76 -2.62 20.17
N GLU A 326 -10.99 -2.46 19.67
CA GLU A 326 -11.95 -1.50 20.20
C GLU A 326 -12.28 -1.74 21.68
N GLU A 327 -12.57 -3.00 22.06
CA GLU A 327 -12.94 -3.34 23.42
C GLU A 327 -11.77 -3.13 24.40
N LYS A 328 -10.56 -3.58 24.05
CA LYS A 328 -9.36 -3.40 24.88
C LYS A 328 -8.95 -1.94 25.00
N LEU A 329 -9.08 -1.17 23.92
CA LEU A 329 -8.82 0.26 23.99
C LEU A 329 -9.89 0.99 24.79
N SER A 330 -11.14 0.54 24.73
CA SER A 330 -12.24 1.07 25.55
C SER A 330 -12.00 0.82 27.05
N GLU A 331 -11.62 -0.41 27.41
CA GLU A 331 -11.22 -0.79 28.77
C GLU A 331 -10.06 0.08 29.28
N LYS A 332 -9.01 0.23 28.47
CA LYS A 332 -7.81 1.01 28.83
C LYS A 332 -8.09 2.49 29.02
N THR A 333 -8.99 3.07 28.23
CA THR A 333 -9.29 4.51 28.24
C THR A 333 -10.47 4.89 29.13
N GLY A 334 -11.29 3.92 29.55
CA GLY A 334 -12.50 4.16 30.35
C GLY A 334 -13.65 4.81 29.57
N LYS A 335 -13.58 4.85 28.24
CA LYS A 335 -14.66 5.33 27.36
C LYS A 335 -14.90 4.34 26.24
N ILE A 336 -16.10 4.33 25.67
CA ILE A 336 -16.38 3.51 24.49
C ILE A 336 -15.57 4.07 23.31
N VAL A 337 -14.77 3.23 22.67
CA VAL A 337 -13.95 3.56 21.50
C VAL A 337 -14.47 2.80 20.29
N ARG A 338 -14.64 3.51 19.17
CA ARG A 338 -14.94 2.95 17.86
C ARG A 338 -13.94 3.46 16.84
N LEU A 339 -13.56 2.62 15.89
CA LEU A 339 -12.54 2.94 14.89
C LEU A 339 -12.91 4.16 14.05
N ASP A 340 -14.18 4.32 13.68
CA ASP A 340 -14.64 5.46 12.89
C ASP A 340 -14.62 6.79 13.65
N GLU A 341 -14.67 6.75 14.98
CA GLU A 341 -14.67 7.94 15.84
C GLU A 341 -13.24 8.38 16.18
N GLU A 342 -12.36 7.44 16.53
CA GLU A 342 -10.97 7.73 16.91
C GLU A 342 -10.01 7.78 15.71
N PHE A 343 -10.31 7.08 14.62
CA PHE A 343 -9.43 6.90 13.46
C PHE A 343 -10.17 7.07 12.13
N SER A 344 -11.06 8.07 12.07
CA SER A 344 -11.95 8.33 10.93
C SER A 344 -11.25 8.31 9.56
N GLU A 345 -10.08 8.95 9.44
CA GLU A 345 -9.30 8.98 8.20
C GLU A 345 -8.84 7.58 7.75
N GLY A 346 -8.46 6.72 8.69
CA GLY A 346 -7.96 5.37 8.43
C GLY A 346 -9.04 4.37 8.02
N VAL A 347 -10.32 4.71 8.23
CA VAL A 347 -11.48 3.84 7.93
C VAL A 347 -12.57 4.51 7.09
N ALA A 348 -12.31 5.71 6.55
CA ALA A 348 -13.25 6.41 5.68
C ALA A 348 -13.47 5.64 4.37
N GLU A 349 -14.71 5.60 3.85
CA GLU A 349 -15.00 5.03 2.53
C GLU A 349 -14.14 5.69 1.43
N ALA A 350 -13.56 4.90 0.51
CA ALA A 350 -12.70 5.42 -0.56
C ALA A 350 -13.06 4.94 -1.98
N ALA A 351 -13.86 3.89 -2.11
CA ALA A 351 -14.22 3.27 -3.38
C ALA A 351 -15.60 3.71 -3.89
N PHE A 352 -16.59 3.80 -3.00
CA PHE A 352 -17.97 4.14 -3.34
C PHE A 352 -18.33 5.55 -2.86
N LEU A 353 -17.63 6.54 -3.42
CA LEU A 353 -17.88 7.96 -3.15
C LEU A 353 -18.82 8.57 -4.20
N ASP A 354 -19.61 9.56 -3.81
CA ASP A 354 -20.44 10.34 -4.75
C ASP A 354 -19.63 11.45 -5.42
N ARG A 355 -18.67 11.05 -6.27
CA ARG A 355 -17.88 11.95 -7.13
C ARG A 355 -18.22 11.71 -8.60
N GLU A 356 -18.02 12.72 -9.45
CA GLU A 356 -18.43 12.68 -10.87
C GLU A 356 -17.72 11.58 -11.69
N ASP A 357 -16.42 11.38 -11.44
CA ASP A 357 -15.60 10.34 -12.04
C ASP A 357 -16.11 8.93 -11.67
N ILE A 358 -16.37 8.70 -10.38
CA ILE A 358 -16.89 7.44 -9.85
C ILE A 358 -18.32 7.21 -10.33
N ARG A 359 -19.15 8.25 -10.40
CA ARG A 359 -20.52 8.18 -10.91
C ARG A 359 -20.53 7.76 -12.38
N SER A 360 -19.65 8.31 -13.21
CA SER A 360 -19.53 7.92 -14.62
C SER A 360 -19.14 6.45 -14.77
N PHE A 361 -18.18 5.98 -13.97
CA PHE A 361 -17.82 4.56 -13.92
C PHE A 361 -18.99 3.68 -13.45
N ARG A 362 -19.73 4.12 -12.43
CA ARG A 362 -20.91 3.42 -11.91
C ARG A 362 -22.00 3.25 -12.98
N GLU A 363 -22.40 4.35 -13.61
CA GLU A 363 -23.45 4.32 -14.62
C GLU A 363 -23.02 3.49 -15.84
N SER A 364 -21.73 3.53 -16.22
CA SER A 364 -21.16 2.69 -17.29
C SER A 364 -21.35 1.20 -17.02
N TYR A 365 -20.91 0.69 -15.85
CA TYR A 365 -21.05 -0.75 -15.58
C TYR A 365 -22.51 -1.15 -15.38
N LYS A 366 -23.31 -0.32 -14.68
CA LYS A 366 -24.73 -0.58 -14.39
C LYS A 366 -25.52 -0.70 -15.69
N LYS A 367 -25.31 0.25 -16.62
CA LYS A 367 -25.89 0.21 -17.96
C LYS A 367 -25.49 -1.04 -18.73
N CYS A 368 -24.20 -1.42 -18.67
CA CYS A 368 -23.73 -2.64 -19.33
C CYS A 368 -24.41 -3.90 -18.78
N VAL A 369 -24.59 -4.00 -17.46
CA VAL A 369 -25.33 -5.14 -16.87
C VAL A 369 -26.78 -5.17 -17.37
N GLY A 370 -27.50 -4.05 -17.25
CA GLY A 370 -28.93 -4.01 -17.57
C GLY A 370 -29.29 -4.07 -19.05
N GLU A 371 -28.46 -3.51 -19.93
CA GLU A 371 -28.76 -3.37 -21.37
C GLU A 371 -28.05 -4.38 -22.27
N TYR A 372 -27.04 -5.08 -21.74
CA TYR A 372 -26.28 -6.06 -22.52
C TYR A 372 -26.22 -7.41 -21.83
N ILE A 373 -25.61 -7.49 -20.63
CA ILE A 373 -25.36 -8.79 -19.96
C ILE A 373 -26.68 -9.49 -19.63
N LEU A 374 -27.62 -8.80 -18.98
CA LEU A 374 -28.89 -9.37 -18.55
C LEU A 374 -29.73 -9.88 -19.74
N PRO A 375 -29.99 -9.10 -20.81
CA PRO A 375 -30.69 -9.61 -22.00
C PRO A 375 -29.98 -10.80 -22.66
N ARG A 376 -28.64 -10.78 -22.67
CA ARG A 376 -27.83 -11.84 -23.28
C ARG A 376 -27.96 -13.17 -22.53
N CYS A 377 -28.07 -13.13 -21.20
CA CYS A 377 -28.27 -14.30 -20.35
C CYS A 377 -29.72 -14.82 -20.36
N LEU A 378 -30.73 -13.93 -20.44
CA LEU A 378 -32.15 -14.31 -20.39
C LEU A 378 -32.73 -14.74 -21.74
N GLY A 379 -32.22 -14.21 -22.86
CA GLY A 379 -32.80 -14.41 -24.19
C GLY A 379 -34.00 -13.51 -24.51
N GLU A 380 -34.43 -13.50 -25.78
CA GLU A 380 -35.38 -12.52 -26.32
C GLU A 380 -36.85 -12.69 -25.87
N SER A 381 -37.21 -13.81 -25.20
CA SER A 381 -38.61 -14.16 -24.91
C SER A 381 -39.19 -13.56 -23.62
N GLU A 382 -38.42 -12.80 -22.84
CA GLU A 382 -38.77 -12.40 -21.46
C GLU A 382 -38.97 -10.88 -21.27
N GLY A 383 -39.46 -10.16 -22.30
CA GLY A 383 -39.42 -8.68 -22.36
C GLY A 383 -39.98 -7.93 -21.14
N GLY A 384 -41.14 -8.32 -20.59
CA GLY A 384 -41.69 -7.66 -19.40
C GLY A 384 -40.96 -7.98 -18.09
N ARG A 385 -40.35 -9.17 -18.01
CA ARG A 385 -39.53 -9.61 -16.86
C ARG A 385 -38.16 -8.92 -16.86
N LEU A 386 -37.64 -8.65 -18.06
CA LEU A 386 -36.35 -7.98 -18.25
C LEU A 386 -36.34 -6.57 -17.63
N ASP A 387 -37.39 -5.78 -17.86
CA ASP A 387 -37.48 -4.41 -17.33
C ASP A 387 -37.53 -4.42 -15.80
N THR A 388 -38.34 -5.30 -15.19
CA THR A 388 -38.40 -5.44 -13.72
C THR A 388 -37.07 -5.90 -13.12
N LEU A 389 -36.40 -6.89 -13.72
CA LEU A 389 -35.08 -7.33 -13.25
C LEU A 389 -34.02 -6.24 -13.40
N LYS A 390 -34.08 -5.48 -14.49
CA LYS A 390 -33.18 -4.34 -14.73
C LYS A 390 -33.34 -3.27 -13.63
N GLU A 391 -34.58 -2.90 -13.28
CA GLU A 391 -34.85 -1.96 -12.19
C GLU A 391 -34.28 -2.47 -10.85
N LYS A 392 -34.53 -3.73 -10.50
CA LYS A 392 -34.00 -4.34 -9.26
C LYS A 392 -32.47 -4.39 -9.22
N ILE A 393 -31.82 -4.72 -10.34
CA ILE A 393 -30.35 -4.67 -10.45
C ILE A 393 -29.86 -3.24 -10.23
N TYR A 394 -30.52 -2.24 -10.81
CA TYR A 394 -30.10 -0.85 -10.66
C TYR A 394 -30.22 -0.39 -9.21
N GLU A 395 -31.34 -0.71 -8.55
CA GLU A 395 -31.54 -0.43 -7.13
C GLU A 395 -30.49 -1.12 -6.25
N ALA A 396 -30.20 -2.39 -6.51
CA ALA A 396 -29.17 -3.15 -5.78
C ALA A 396 -27.76 -2.59 -6.02
N SER A 397 -27.43 -2.22 -7.26
CA SER A 397 -26.18 -1.55 -7.63
C SER A 397 -25.99 -0.22 -6.89
N ASP A 398 -27.05 0.55 -6.68
CA ASP A 398 -26.97 1.84 -5.99
C ASP A 398 -26.94 1.65 -4.46
N ARG A 399 -27.58 0.58 -3.92
CA ARG A 399 -27.63 0.28 -2.49
C ARG A 399 -26.25 -0.04 -1.88
N ILE A 400 -25.27 -0.47 -2.66
CA ILE A 400 -23.91 -0.72 -2.15
C ILE A 400 -23.32 0.52 -1.45
N TYR A 401 -23.63 1.73 -1.94
CA TYR A 401 -23.17 3.00 -1.35
C TYR A 401 -23.65 3.24 0.08
N VAL A 402 -24.76 2.60 0.46
CA VAL A 402 -25.29 2.62 1.83
C VAL A 402 -24.67 1.50 2.65
N LEU A 403 -24.53 0.30 2.08
CA LEU A 403 -24.04 -0.89 2.80
C LEU A 403 -22.58 -0.78 3.23
N VAL A 404 -21.76 -0.05 2.49
CA VAL A 404 -20.34 0.16 2.81
C VAL A 404 -20.12 1.25 3.86
N GLN A 405 -21.18 1.94 4.31
CA GLN A 405 -21.13 2.86 5.44
C GLN A 405 -21.32 2.11 6.76
N LYS A 406 -21.15 2.84 7.88
CA LYS A 406 -21.44 2.35 9.22
C LYS A 406 -22.87 1.82 9.31
N SER A 407 -23.03 0.56 9.72
CA SER A 407 -24.31 -0.07 9.98
C SER A 407 -24.80 0.24 11.38
N ASP A 408 -26.10 0.51 11.52
CA ASP A 408 -26.77 0.64 12.83
C ASP A 408 -27.38 -0.69 13.31
N LYS A 409 -27.34 -1.76 12.50
CA LYS A 409 -28.04 -3.03 12.76
C LYS A 409 -27.15 -4.12 13.36
N ILE A 410 -25.85 -4.05 13.11
CA ILE A 410 -24.87 -5.04 13.52
C ILE A 410 -23.56 -4.33 13.87
N ARG A 411 -22.76 -4.90 14.78
CA ARG A 411 -21.42 -4.36 15.07
C ARG A 411 -20.59 -4.29 13.79
N ASN A 412 -20.07 -3.11 13.51
CA ASN A 412 -19.15 -2.86 12.40
C ASN A 412 -17.74 -3.33 12.77
N VAL A 413 -16.95 -3.58 11.74
CA VAL A 413 -15.59 -4.11 11.84
C VAL A 413 -14.66 -3.31 10.96
N TYR A 414 -13.35 -3.46 11.17
CA TYR A 414 -12.36 -3.04 10.19
C TYR A 414 -12.43 -3.98 8.98
N SER A 415 -13.20 -3.55 7.98
CA SER A 415 -13.37 -4.25 6.71
C SER A 415 -12.13 -4.02 5.84
N HIS A 416 -11.64 -5.08 5.20
CA HIS A 416 -10.61 -5.04 4.17
C HIS A 416 -11.09 -4.24 2.94
N GLY A 417 -12.35 -4.44 2.54
CA GLY A 417 -13.03 -3.68 1.50
C GLY A 417 -12.65 -4.06 0.06
N ASP A 418 -11.83 -5.08 -0.15
CA ASP A 418 -11.39 -5.54 -1.48
C ASP A 418 -11.02 -7.03 -1.49
N MET A 419 -11.92 -7.88 -0.98
CA MET A 419 -11.68 -9.32 -0.81
C MET A 419 -11.82 -10.14 -2.12
N TRP A 420 -10.96 -9.88 -3.10
CA TRP A 420 -10.84 -10.66 -4.34
C TRP A 420 -9.48 -11.37 -4.46
N GLY A 421 -9.28 -12.08 -5.57
CA GLY A 421 -8.23 -13.07 -5.71
C GLY A 421 -6.79 -12.69 -5.62
N ALA A 422 -6.47 -11.55 -6.21
CA ALA A 422 -5.11 -11.06 -6.15
C ALA A 422 -4.70 -10.67 -4.73
N ASN A 423 -5.67 -10.29 -3.88
CA ASN A 423 -5.44 -9.71 -2.55
C ASN A 423 -5.28 -10.76 -1.44
N VAL A 424 -5.17 -12.04 -1.81
CA VAL A 424 -4.91 -13.11 -0.85
C VAL A 424 -3.80 -14.02 -1.37
N MET A 425 -2.73 -14.14 -0.60
CA MET A 425 -1.56 -14.96 -0.89
C MET A 425 -1.67 -16.31 -0.17
N TYR A 426 -1.65 -17.41 -0.90
CA TYR A 426 -1.83 -18.76 -0.36
C TYR A 426 -0.60 -19.63 -0.50
N LYS A 427 -0.45 -20.52 0.47
CA LYS A 427 0.45 -21.66 0.39
C LYS A 427 -0.30 -22.91 0.81
N GLU A 428 -0.19 -23.95 0.00
CA GLU A 428 -0.76 -25.26 0.32
C GLU A 428 0.37 -26.23 0.66
N ASP A 429 0.29 -26.83 1.84
CA ASP A 429 1.15 -27.94 2.21
C ASP A 429 0.57 -29.22 1.62
N GLN A 430 1.24 -29.77 0.61
CA GLN A 430 0.78 -30.98 -0.07
C GLN A 430 0.78 -32.23 0.82
N ALA A 431 1.62 -32.27 1.86
CA ALA A 431 1.72 -33.42 2.75
C ALA A 431 0.57 -33.46 3.76
N THR A 432 0.20 -32.30 4.33
CA THR A 432 -0.89 -32.19 5.31
C THR A 432 -2.24 -31.83 4.70
N ARG A 433 -2.25 -31.38 3.43
CA ARG A 433 -3.40 -30.77 2.74
C ARG A 433 -3.98 -29.57 3.50
N THR A 434 -3.14 -28.87 4.25
CA THR A 434 -3.51 -27.61 4.91
C THR A 434 -3.08 -26.42 4.07
N SER A 435 -3.93 -25.42 4.01
CA SER A 435 -3.60 -24.13 3.40
C SER A 435 -3.37 -23.07 4.47
N SER A 436 -2.38 -22.20 4.22
CA SER A 436 -2.21 -20.93 4.92
C SER A 436 -2.46 -19.78 3.95
N ALA A 437 -2.91 -18.65 4.50
CA ALA A 437 -3.22 -17.46 3.73
C ALA A 437 -2.78 -16.18 4.46
N TYR A 438 -2.34 -15.20 3.68
CA TYR A 438 -2.15 -13.82 4.11
C TYR A 438 -3.05 -12.90 3.29
N LEU A 439 -3.69 -11.95 3.97
CA LEU A 439 -4.39 -10.85 3.32
C LEU A 439 -3.36 -9.76 2.98
N ILE A 440 -3.46 -9.21 1.77
CA ILE A 440 -2.60 -8.13 1.29
C ILE A 440 -3.47 -7.02 0.67
N ASP A 441 -2.88 -5.85 0.48
CA ASP A 441 -3.53 -4.70 -0.17
C ASP A 441 -4.72 -4.09 0.61
N PHE A 442 -4.41 -3.49 1.77
CA PHE A 442 -5.36 -2.86 2.69
C PHE A 442 -5.79 -1.44 2.25
N GLN A 443 -5.87 -1.20 0.96
CA GLN A 443 -6.01 0.15 0.39
C GLN A 443 -7.47 0.64 0.38
N LEU A 444 -8.44 -0.27 0.42
CA LEU A 444 -9.88 0.03 0.36
C LEU A 444 -10.59 -0.23 1.70
N THR A 445 -9.85 -0.22 2.81
CA THR A 445 -10.37 -0.54 4.14
C THR A 445 -11.46 0.41 4.59
N ARG A 446 -12.40 -0.04 5.41
CA ARG A 446 -13.52 0.81 5.86
C ARG A 446 -14.14 0.29 7.15
N TYR A 447 -15.01 1.08 7.75
CA TYR A 447 -15.77 0.68 8.93
C TYR A 447 -17.24 0.41 8.59
N CYS A 448 -17.58 -0.86 8.37
CA CYS A 448 -18.93 -1.27 7.95
C CYS A 448 -19.27 -2.68 8.48
N SER A 449 -20.43 -3.20 8.08
CA SER A 449 -20.86 -4.56 8.46
C SER A 449 -19.87 -5.63 7.98
N PRO A 450 -19.57 -6.67 8.80
CA PRO A 450 -18.73 -7.79 8.38
C PRO A 450 -19.29 -8.55 7.16
N SER A 451 -20.60 -8.43 6.89
CA SER A 451 -21.24 -9.10 5.75
C SER A 451 -20.75 -8.58 4.40
N VAL A 452 -20.28 -7.33 4.31
CA VAL A 452 -19.82 -6.73 3.05
C VAL A 452 -18.61 -7.50 2.51
N ASP A 453 -17.54 -7.63 3.30
CA ASP A 453 -16.36 -8.38 2.90
C ASP A 453 -16.64 -9.87 2.76
N LEU A 454 -17.38 -10.46 3.71
CA LEU A 454 -17.65 -11.88 3.70
C LEU A 454 -18.42 -12.28 2.43
N MET A 455 -19.49 -11.56 2.12
CA MET A 455 -20.28 -11.87 0.95
C MET A 455 -19.52 -11.54 -0.33
N PHE A 456 -18.73 -10.45 -0.37
CA PHE A 456 -17.89 -10.14 -1.53
C PHE A 456 -16.86 -11.24 -1.80
N LEU A 457 -16.18 -11.71 -0.75
CA LEU A 457 -15.27 -12.86 -0.80
C LEU A 457 -15.96 -14.09 -1.38
N LEU A 458 -17.18 -14.40 -0.94
CA LEU A 458 -17.89 -15.58 -1.39
C LEU A 458 -18.38 -15.43 -2.84
N TYR A 459 -18.84 -14.25 -3.26
CA TYR A 459 -19.48 -14.06 -4.57
C TYR A 459 -18.52 -13.72 -5.71
N ALA A 460 -17.49 -12.89 -5.46
CA ALA A 460 -16.54 -12.48 -6.48
C ALA A 460 -15.64 -13.65 -6.94
N ASN A 461 -15.41 -14.62 -6.05
CA ASN A 461 -14.30 -15.56 -6.19
C ASN A 461 -14.74 -16.99 -6.51
N THR A 462 -16.02 -17.32 -6.38
CA THR A 462 -16.58 -18.66 -6.62
C THR A 462 -17.50 -18.71 -7.83
N ASP A 463 -17.69 -19.89 -8.40
CA ASP A 463 -18.75 -20.12 -9.39
C ASP A 463 -20.09 -20.39 -8.70
N ARG A 464 -21.17 -20.42 -9.48
CA ARG A 464 -22.52 -20.65 -8.98
C ARG A 464 -22.67 -21.98 -8.24
N THR A 465 -22.10 -23.05 -8.80
CA THR A 465 -22.18 -24.40 -8.21
C THR A 465 -21.58 -24.41 -6.81
N SER A 466 -20.43 -23.76 -6.63
CA SER A 466 -19.77 -23.61 -5.33
C SER A 466 -20.61 -22.76 -4.38
N ARG A 467 -21.22 -21.66 -4.85
CA ARG A 467 -22.08 -20.82 -4.01
C ARG A 467 -23.27 -21.56 -3.44
N LEU A 468 -24.02 -22.25 -4.30
CA LEU A 468 -25.20 -23.02 -3.92
C LEU A 468 -24.87 -24.09 -2.89
N LYS A 469 -23.66 -24.67 -2.97
CA LYS A 469 -23.23 -25.75 -2.09
C LYS A 469 -22.64 -25.24 -0.77
N HIS A 470 -21.92 -24.13 -0.76
CA HIS A 470 -20.99 -23.81 0.33
C HIS A 470 -21.21 -22.46 1.02
N VAL A 471 -21.95 -21.50 0.45
CA VAL A 471 -22.08 -20.15 1.04
C VAL A 471 -22.65 -20.19 2.46
N LYS A 472 -23.71 -20.98 2.68
CA LYS A 472 -24.35 -21.09 4.01
C LYS A 472 -23.37 -21.66 5.05
N ASP A 473 -22.68 -22.74 4.70
CA ASP A 473 -21.70 -23.38 5.58
C ASP A 473 -20.54 -22.44 5.89
N LEU A 474 -20.05 -21.67 4.90
CA LEU A 474 -18.93 -20.75 5.08
C LEU A 474 -19.29 -19.53 5.95
N ILE A 475 -20.54 -19.07 5.94
CA ILE A 475 -21.02 -18.05 6.90
C ILE A 475 -20.95 -18.60 8.34
N GLU A 476 -21.28 -19.88 8.54
CA GLU A 476 -21.18 -20.51 9.86
C GLU A 476 -19.72 -20.74 10.28
N VAL A 477 -18.84 -21.12 9.34
CA VAL A 477 -17.39 -21.19 9.57
C VAL A 477 -16.83 -19.84 9.99
N TYR A 478 -17.20 -18.76 9.28
CA TYR A 478 -16.82 -17.39 9.63
C TYR A 478 -17.20 -17.05 11.07
N TYR A 479 -18.48 -17.24 11.42
CA TYR A 479 -18.99 -16.89 12.74
C TYR A 479 -18.35 -17.71 13.85
N LYS A 480 -18.15 -19.02 13.61
CA LYS A 480 -17.47 -19.91 14.55
C LYS A 480 -16.04 -19.46 14.81
N GLU A 481 -15.28 -19.15 13.76
CA GLU A 481 -13.90 -18.69 13.91
C GLU A 481 -13.83 -17.37 14.66
N LEU A 482 -14.67 -16.40 14.29
CA LEU A 482 -14.78 -15.12 14.99
C LEU A 482 -15.12 -15.32 16.48
N THR A 483 -16.09 -16.19 16.77
CA THR A 483 -16.50 -16.50 18.15
C THR A 483 -15.35 -17.11 18.97
N ASN A 484 -14.60 -18.04 18.38
CA ASN A 484 -13.46 -18.67 19.05
C ASN A 484 -12.39 -17.63 19.41
N ILE A 485 -12.07 -16.74 18.47
CA ILE A 485 -11.07 -15.68 18.67
C ILE A 485 -11.56 -14.66 19.71
N LEU A 486 -12.81 -14.20 19.64
CA LEU A 486 -13.35 -13.30 20.66
C LEU A 486 -13.33 -13.94 22.06
N SER A 487 -13.69 -15.23 22.14
CA SER A 487 -13.71 -15.97 23.41
C SER A 487 -12.31 -16.13 24.02
N SER A 488 -11.24 -16.23 23.20
CA SER A 488 -9.86 -16.29 23.72
C SER A 488 -9.40 -14.98 24.37
N TYR A 489 -10.13 -13.88 24.14
CA TYR A 489 -9.93 -12.57 24.77
C TYR A 489 -11.03 -12.22 25.79
N GLU A 490 -11.79 -13.23 26.24
CA GLU A 490 -12.89 -13.10 27.21
C GLU A 490 -14.05 -12.22 26.73
N ILE A 491 -14.22 -12.08 25.41
CA ILE A 491 -15.33 -11.35 24.79
C ILE A 491 -16.39 -12.34 24.32
N ASP A 492 -17.60 -12.21 24.86
CA ASP A 492 -18.74 -13.00 24.42
C ASP A 492 -19.28 -12.46 23.08
N ALA A 493 -19.15 -13.26 22.02
CA ALA A 493 -19.64 -12.93 20.69
C ALA A 493 -21.16 -12.65 20.67
N GLY A 494 -21.94 -13.27 21.56
CA GLY A 494 -23.38 -13.02 21.67
C GLY A 494 -23.73 -11.59 22.07
N ASN A 495 -22.82 -10.90 22.78
CA ASN A 495 -22.96 -9.47 23.12
C ASN A 495 -22.50 -8.54 21.98
N ILE A 496 -21.81 -9.09 20.96
CA ILE A 496 -21.35 -8.34 19.79
C ILE A 496 -22.36 -8.47 18.65
N PHE A 497 -22.63 -9.69 18.20
CA PHE A 497 -23.78 -10.07 17.36
C PHE A 497 -23.96 -11.59 17.32
N THR A 498 -25.19 -12.02 17.08
CA THR A 498 -25.57 -13.43 16.91
C THR A 498 -25.34 -13.92 15.49
N LEU A 499 -25.25 -15.25 15.32
CA LEU A 499 -25.21 -15.88 13.99
C LEU A 499 -26.42 -15.47 13.12
N GLU A 500 -27.60 -15.35 13.72
CA GLU A 500 -28.81 -14.94 12.97
C GLU A 500 -28.73 -13.48 12.51
N GLN A 501 -28.22 -12.56 13.35
CA GLN A 501 -27.95 -11.18 12.91
C GLN A 501 -26.94 -11.13 11.77
N LEU A 502 -25.90 -11.96 11.80
CA LEU A 502 -24.95 -12.07 10.69
C LEU A 502 -25.64 -12.60 9.42
N LYS A 503 -26.44 -13.67 9.53
CA LYS A 503 -27.19 -14.25 8.41
C LYS A 503 -28.18 -13.23 7.81
N ASP A 504 -28.87 -12.44 8.64
CA ASP A 504 -29.73 -11.33 8.20
C ASP A 504 -28.93 -10.26 7.46
N SER A 505 -27.80 -9.84 8.00
CA SER A 505 -26.94 -8.85 7.35
C SER A 505 -26.34 -9.36 6.03
N CYS A 506 -26.04 -10.67 5.93
CA CYS A 506 -25.62 -11.30 4.68
C CYS A 506 -26.74 -11.31 3.65
N ARG A 507 -27.98 -11.68 4.03
CA ARG A 507 -29.16 -11.62 3.16
C ARG A 507 -29.43 -10.21 2.64
N GLU A 508 -29.28 -9.20 3.51
CA GLU A 508 -29.45 -7.79 3.13
C GLU A 508 -28.39 -7.34 2.11
N ALA A 509 -27.14 -7.76 2.27
CA ALA A 509 -26.04 -7.38 1.40
C ALA A 509 -26.03 -8.13 0.05
N GLU A 510 -26.54 -9.36 0.02
CA GLU A 510 -26.43 -10.32 -1.09
C GLU A 510 -26.75 -9.72 -2.48
N PRO A 511 -27.87 -9.00 -2.70
CA PRO A 511 -28.19 -8.47 -4.03
C PRO A 511 -27.18 -7.43 -4.52
N SER A 512 -26.73 -6.55 -3.61
CA SER A 512 -25.77 -5.49 -3.94
C SER A 512 -24.39 -6.08 -4.21
N ILE A 513 -24.02 -7.10 -3.45
CA ILE A 513 -22.75 -7.81 -3.60
C ILE A 513 -22.67 -8.58 -4.91
N ILE A 514 -23.75 -9.19 -5.38
CA ILE A 514 -23.79 -9.80 -6.72
C ILE A 514 -23.53 -8.76 -7.80
N CYS A 515 -24.12 -7.57 -7.67
CA CYS A 515 -23.90 -6.47 -8.60
C CYS A 515 -22.44 -5.98 -8.57
N THR A 516 -21.83 -5.89 -7.39
CA THR A 516 -20.40 -5.57 -7.24
C THR A 516 -19.51 -6.66 -7.83
N ALA A 517 -19.84 -7.95 -7.63
CA ALA A 517 -19.11 -9.06 -8.23
C ALA A 517 -19.20 -9.05 -9.77
N LEU A 518 -20.37 -8.70 -10.34
CA LEU A 518 -20.53 -8.47 -11.78
C LEU A 518 -19.66 -7.30 -12.27
N MET A 519 -19.62 -6.19 -11.52
CA MET A 519 -18.77 -5.05 -11.84
C MET A 519 -17.29 -5.43 -11.91
N TYR A 520 -16.78 -6.19 -10.93
CA TYR A 520 -15.40 -6.72 -10.93
C TYR A 520 -15.16 -7.72 -12.07
N GLY A 521 -16.11 -8.64 -12.27
CA GLY A 521 -16.03 -9.68 -13.30
C GLY A 521 -15.94 -9.14 -14.73
N GLN A 522 -16.54 -7.98 -15.00
CA GLN A 522 -16.46 -7.32 -16.31
C GLN A 522 -15.01 -7.04 -16.76
N PHE A 523 -14.10 -6.75 -15.82
CA PHE A 523 -12.71 -6.42 -16.12
C PHE A 523 -11.75 -7.56 -15.74
N LEU A 524 -11.95 -8.18 -14.59
CA LEU A 524 -10.97 -9.12 -14.03
C LEU A 524 -11.02 -10.51 -14.67
N LEU A 525 -12.11 -10.86 -15.37
CA LEU A 525 -12.24 -12.13 -16.10
C LEU A 525 -11.88 -12.00 -17.58
N MET A 526 -11.37 -10.84 -18.01
CA MET A 526 -10.83 -10.68 -19.36
C MET A 526 -9.56 -11.53 -19.55
N PRO A 527 -9.33 -12.13 -20.72
CA PRO A 527 -8.03 -12.74 -21.05
C PRO A 527 -6.88 -11.77 -20.78
N ASP A 528 -5.77 -12.26 -20.23
CA ASP A 528 -4.69 -11.37 -19.76
C ASP A 528 -4.05 -10.55 -20.88
N GLU A 529 -3.85 -11.14 -22.07
CA GLU A 529 -3.34 -10.39 -23.23
C GLU A 529 -4.31 -9.29 -23.65
N PHE A 530 -5.61 -9.59 -23.69
CA PHE A 530 -6.65 -8.64 -24.07
C PHE A 530 -6.76 -7.47 -23.09
N LYS A 531 -6.72 -7.79 -21.78
CA LYS A 531 -6.71 -6.80 -20.70
C LYS A 531 -5.47 -5.90 -20.81
N THR A 532 -4.30 -6.48 -21.04
CA THR A 532 -3.03 -5.73 -21.18
C THR A 532 -3.07 -4.80 -22.39
N GLU A 533 -3.52 -5.29 -23.54
CA GLU A 533 -3.68 -4.48 -24.75
C GLU A 533 -4.66 -3.33 -24.52
N MET A 534 -5.83 -3.61 -23.93
CA MET A 534 -6.85 -2.60 -23.64
C MET A 534 -6.34 -1.51 -22.67
N MET A 535 -5.60 -1.90 -21.62
CA MET A 535 -5.05 -0.97 -20.63
C MET A 535 -3.89 -0.13 -21.18
N SER A 536 -3.15 -0.66 -22.17
CA SER A 536 -2.07 0.08 -22.82
C SER A 536 -2.57 1.24 -23.70
N ASP A 537 -3.82 1.17 -24.18
CA ASP A 537 -4.48 2.25 -24.92
C ASP A 537 -5.35 3.11 -23.98
N LYS A 538 -4.84 4.30 -23.62
CA LYS A 538 -5.54 5.24 -22.72
C LYS A 538 -6.95 5.62 -23.19
N VAL A 539 -7.17 5.73 -24.51
CA VAL A 539 -8.48 6.13 -25.05
C VAL A 539 -9.46 4.97 -24.94
N ARG A 540 -9.02 3.77 -25.33
CA ARG A 540 -9.81 2.54 -25.22
C ARG A 540 -10.13 2.21 -23.77
N SER A 541 -9.15 2.28 -22.87
CA SER A 541 -9.31 2.10 -21.43
C SER A 541 -10.31 3.10 -20.83
N ARG A 542 -10.18 4.40 -21.14
CA ARG A 542 -11.15 5.41 -20.69
C ARG A 542 -12.56 5.13 -21.20
N LYS A 543 -12.71 4.80 -22.49
CA LYS A 543 -14.02 4.44 -23.08
C LYS A 543 -14.63 3.23 -22.36
N PHE A 544 -13.83 2.23 -22.01
CA PHE A 544 -14.28 1.07 -21.26
C PHE A 544 -14.76 1.46 -19.85
N PHE A 545 -13.99 2.24 -19.11
CA PHE A 545 -14.32 2.53 -17.72
C PHE A 545 -15.47 3.53 -17.55
N THR A 546 -15.61 4.53 -18.42
CA THR A 546 -16.61 5.61 -18.26
C THR A 546 -17.67 5.65 -19.36
N GLY A 547 -17.56 4.81 -20.39
CA GLY A 547 -18.45 4.79 -21.56
C GLY A 547 -19.18 3.46 -21.75
N ASP A 548 -19.45 3.11 -23.00
CA ASP A 548 -20.09 1.83 -23.35
C ASP A 548 -19.05 0.70 -23.40
N ARG A 549 -19.25 -0.32 -22.55
CA ARG A 549 -18.40 -1.51 -22.41
C ARG A 549 -18.76 -2.63 -23.37
N LYS A 550 -19.94 -2.57 -23.98
CA LYS A 550 -20.52 -3.66 -24.78
C LYS A 550 -19.56 -4.17 -25.85
N ASP A 551 -18.94 -3.26 -26.62
CA ASP A 551 -18.05 -3.62 -27.73
C ASP A 551 -16.86 -4.49 -27.26
N GLU A 552 -16.32 -4.23 -26.07
CA GLU A 552 -15.20 -4.99 -25.52
C GLU A 552 -15.66 -6.31 -24.90
N LEU A 553 -16.79 -6.31 -24.19
CA LEU A 553 -17.34 -7.52 -23.60
C LEU A 553 -17.84 -8.52 -24.66
N GLU A 554 -18.36 -8.06 -25.79
CA GLU A 554 -18.77 -8.94 -26.90
C GLU A 554 -17.60 -9.74 -27.47
N LYS A 555 -16.41 -9.14 -27.56
CA LYS A 555 -15.20 -9.82 -28.07
C LYS A 555 -14.76 -10.98 -27.18
N ILE A 556 -15.10 -10.93 -25.89
CA ILE A 556 -14.71 -11.93 -24.89
C ILE A 556 -15.89 -12.76 -24.39
N TRP A 557 -17.11 -12.58 -24.92
CA TRP A 557 -18.30 -13.21 -24.38
C TRP A 557 -18.19 -14.74 -24.33
N TYR A 558 -17.50 -15.34 -25.31
CA TYR A 558 -17.29 -16.79 -25.38
C TYR A 558 -16.01 -17.27 -24.68
N TYR A 559 -15.30 -16.38 -23.97
CA TYR A 559 -14.23 -16.79 -23.08
C TYR A 559 -14.83 -17.43 -21.82
N ASP A 560 -14.59 -18.73 -21.66
CA ASP A 560 -15.28 -19.55 -20.65
C ASP A 560 -15.21 -19.01 -19.22
N PRO A 561 -14.07 -18.53 -18.69
CA PRO A 561 -14.00 -17.95 -17.35
C PRO A 561 -14.93 -16.75 -17.17
N PHE A 562 -14.98 -15.85 -18.16
CA PHE A 562 -15.87 -14.69 -18.16
C PHE A 562 -17.33 -15.13 -18.21
N ARG A 563 -17.68 -15.90 -19.24
CA ARG A 563 -19.07 -16.33 -19.51
C ARG A 563 -19.69 -17.05 -18.32
N THR A 564 -19.02 -18.10 -17.86
CA THR A 564 -19.53 -18.99 -16.81
C THR A 564 -19.78 -18.24 -15.50
N ARG A 565 -18.86 -17.33 -15.14
CA ARG A 565 -18.99 -16.56 -13.90
C ARG A 565 -20.10 -15.52 -13.99
N VAL A 566 -20.17 -14.80 -15.11
CA VAL A 566 -21.17 -13.76 -15.35
C VAL A 566 -22.57 -14.35 -15.42
N GLU A 567 -22.77 -15.42 -16.20
CA GLU A 567 -24.05 -16.14 -16.29
C GLU A 567 -24.47 -16.65 -14.90
N GLY A 568 -23.56 -17.28 -14.16
CA GLY A 568 -23.85 -17.77 -12.82
C GLY A 568 -24.24 -16.67 -11.82
N LEU A 569 -23.67 -15.47 -11.93
CA LEU A 569 -24.03 -14.31 -11.11
C LEU A 569 -25.40 -13.74 -11.50
N ILE A 570 -25.72 -13.70 -12.79
CA ILE A 570 -27.06 -13.30 -13.27
C ILE A 570 -28.12 -14.28 -12.78
N GLU A 571 -27.85 -15.59 -12.83
CA GLU A 571 -28.76 -16.60 -12.29
C GLU A 571 -28.96 -16.48 -10.76
N ASP A 572 -27.95 -16.02 -10.02
CA ASP A 572 -28.10 -15.68 -8.60
C ASP A 572 -28.96 -14.44 -8.39
N ALA A 573 -28.75 -13.39 -9.18
CA ALA A 573 -29.58 -12.19 -9.13
C ALA A 573 -31.05 -12.53 -9.42
N ILE A 574 -31.32 -13.32 -10.46
CA ILE A 574 -32.67 -13.77 -10.82
C ILE A 574 -33.30 -14.56 -9.67
N ARG A 575 -32.57 -15.52 -9.07
CA ARG A 575 -33.06 -16.30 -7.94
C ARG A 575 -33.52 -15.39 -6.79
N ILE A 576 -32.73 -14.39 -6.44
CA ILE A 576 -33.01 -13.50 -5.30
C ILE A 576 -34.13 -12.51 -5.61
N PHE A 577 -34.23 -12.06 -6.86
CA PHE A 577 -35.22 -11.07 -7.25
C PHE A 577 -36.58 -11.68 -7.60
N ASP A 578 -36.65 -12.96 -7.93
CA ASP A 578 -37.90 -13.67 -8.21
C ASP A 578 -38.50 -14.34 -6.96
N GLU A 579 -37.71 -14.56 -5.89
CA GLU A 579 -38.16 -14.94 -4.53
C GLU A 579 -38.77 -13.73 -3.79
#